data_AF-A0ABD5JP67-F1
#
_entry.id   AF-A0ABD5JP67-F1
#
_cell.length_a   1.000
_cell.length_b   1.000
_cell.length_c   1.000
_cell.angle_alpha   90.00
_cell.angle_beta   90.00
_cell.angle_gamma   90.00
#
_symmetry.space_group_name_H-M   'P 1'
#
loop_
_entity.id
_entity.type
_entity.pdbx_description
1 polymer ?
#
loop_
_entity_poly.entity_id
_entity_poly.type
_entity_poly.pdbx_seq_one_letter_code
_entity_poly.pdbx_strand_id
1 'polypeptide(L)'
;VEGHPVGIVANQPMQLAGCLDIDASEKAARFVRTCDAFNVPVLTFVDVPGFLPGTDQEYNGIIRRGAKLIFAYAEATVPLITVI
;
A
#
# COMPACT_ATOMS: atom_id res chain seq x y z
N VAL A 1 15.19 11.47 0.44
CA VAL A 1 15.45 12.48 -0.62
C VAL A 1 16.22 13.61 0.01
N GLU A 2 17.29 14.12 -0.62
CA GLU A 2 18.15 15.18 -0.05
C GLU A 2 18.63 14.88 1.39
N GLY A 3 19.10 13.65 1.63
CA GLY A 3 19.60 13.23 2.95
C GLY A 3 18.52 12.80 3.97
N HIS A 4 17.24 13.03 3.68
CA HIS A 4 16.14 12.63 4.57
C HIS A 4 15.62 11.21 4.25
N PRO A 5 15.27 10.39 5.26
CA PRO A 5 14.67 9.08 5.05
C PRO A 5 13.26 9.22 4.46
N VAL A 6 12.90 8.32 3.53
CA VAL A 6 11.58 8.29 2.89
C VAL A 6 11.17 6.83 2.72
N GLY A 7 9.96 6.48 3.15
CA GLY A 7 9.35 5.19 2.88
C GLY A 7 8.80 5.15 1.47
N ILE A 8 9.07 4.08 0.72
CA ILE A 8 8.59 3.95 -0.67
C ILE A 8 7.62 2.78 -0.77
N VAL A 9 6.43 3.07 -1.29
CA VAL A 9 5.43 2.06 -1.68
C VAL A 9 5.21 2.19 -3.18
N ALA A 10 5.28 1.09 -3.92
CA ALA A 10 5.12 1.11 -5.37
C ALA A 10 4.42 -0.15 -5.85
N ASN A 11 3.50 0.02 -6.80
CA ASN A 11 2.99 -1.10 -7.59
C ASN A 11 4.09 -1.61 -8.53
N GLN A 12 4.13 -2.92 -8.77
CA GLN A 12 5.07 -3.55 -9.70
C GLN A 12 4.29 -4.15 -10.87
N PRO A 13 4.21 -3.46 -12.03
CA PRO A 13 3.40 -3.90 -13.16
C PRO A 13 3.83 -5.25 -13.74
N MET A 14 5.11 -5.63 -13.59
CA MET A 14 5.62 -6.94 -14.02
C MET A 14 5.09 -8.10 -13.17
N GLN A 15 4.36 -7.83 -12.08
CA GLN A 15 3.77 -8.84 -11.20
C GLN A 15 2.27 -8.60 -11.08
N LEU A 16 1.47 -9.56 -11.58
CA LEU A 16 0.00 -9.47 -11.57
C LEU A 16 -0.54 -8.15 -12.13
N ALA A 17 0.12 -7.56 -13.13
CA ALA A 17 -0.23 -6.26 -13.71
C ALA A 17 -0.30 -5.11 -12.69
N GLY A 18 0.36 -5.21 -11.53
CA GLY A 18 0.32 -4.22 -10.47
C GLY A 18 -0.94 -4.28 -9.59
N CYS A 19 -1.80 -5.30 -9.77
CA CYS A 19 -3.01 -5.51 -8.96
C CYS A 19 -2.69 -5.62 -7.46
N LEU A 20 -3.64 -5.17 -6.64
CA LEU A 20 -3.59 -5.34 -5.19
C LEU A 20 -4.25 -6.66 -4.80
N ASP A 21 -3.45 -7.62 -4.37
CA ASP A 21 -3.95 -8.81 -3.69
C ASP A 21 -3.94 -8.62 -2.16
N ILE A 22 -4.41 -9.64 -1.45
CA ILE A 22 -4.44 -9.65 0.01
C ILE A 22 -3.03 -9.41 0.60
N ASP A 23 -2.02 -10.12 0.10
CA ASP A 23 -0.69 -10.13 0.72
C ASP A 23 0.05 -8.81 0.47
N ALA A 24 -0.07 -8.23 -0.73
CA ALA A 24 0.42 -6.89 -1.02
C ALA A 24 -0.29 -5.84 -0.16
N SER A 25 -1.60 -5.97 0.04
CA SER A 25 -2.37 -5.04 0.87
C SER A 25 -1.89 -5.05 2.33
N GLU A 26 -1.72 -6.21 2.94
CA GLU A 26 -1.26 -6.31 4.32
C GLU A 26 0.21 -5.89 4.50
N LYS A 27 1.05 -6.24 3.53
CA LYS A 27 2.45 -5.83 3.47
C LYS A 27 2.55 -4.30 3.46
N ALA A 28 1.87 -3.66 2.52
CA ALA A 28 1.90 -2.21 2.37
C ALA A 28 1.25 -1.51 3.58
N ALA A 29 0.11 -2.01 4.08
CA ALA A 29 -0.56 -1.45 5.25
C ALA A 29 0.35 -1.41 6.48
N ARG A 30 1.03 -2.52 6.77
CA ARG A 30 1.95 -2.59 7.91
C ARG A 30 3.15 -1.67 7.70
N PHE A 31 3.67 -1.58 6.48
CA PHE A 31 4.78 -0.70 6.15
C PHE A 31 4.42 0.78 6.33
N VAL A 32 3.28 1.23 5.79
CA VAL A 32 2.79 2.62 5.93
C VAL A 32 2.62 2.98 7.40
N ARG A 33 1.97 2.12 8.20
CA ARG A 33 1.84 2.35 9.65
C ARG A 33 3.18 2.37 10.38
N THR A 34 4.18 1.62 9.90
CA THR A 34 5.53 1.67 10.45
C THR A 34 6.18 3.02 10.14
N CYS A 35 6.12 3.48 8.89
CA CYS A 35 6.62 4.80 8.51
C CYS A 35 5.96 5.91 9.33
N ASP A 36 4.63 5.85 9.48
CA ASP A 36 3.87 6.81 10.28
C ASP A 36 4.31 6.82 11.75
N ALA A 37 4.41 5.63 12.39
CA ALA A 37 4.84 5.51 13.79
C ALA A 37 6.26 6.06 14.06
N PHE A 38 7.13 6.10 13.05
CA PHE A 38 8.50 6.63 13.16
C PHE A 38 8.67 7.99 12.49
N ASN A 39 7.58 8.69 12.14
CA ASN A 39 7.59 10.01 11.51
C ASN A 39 8.38 10.06 10.19
N VAL A 40 8.37 8.96 9.43
CA VAL A 40 9.01 8.87 8.11
C VAL A 40 7.98 9.18 7.03
N PRO A 41 8.22 10.19 6.16
CA PRO A 41 7.32 10.50 5.06
C PRO A 41 7.25 9.34 4.06
N VAL A 42 6.08 9.17 3.42
CA VAL A 42 5.84 8.09 2.46
C VAL A 42 5.66 8.65 1.05
N LEU A 43 6.44 8.13 0.12
CA LEU A 43 6.31 8.36 -1.32
C LEU A 43 5.67 7.13 -1.97
N THR A 44 4.54 7.33 -2.65
CA THR A 44 3.79 6.26 -3.30
C THR A 44 3.83 6.42 -4.82
N PHE A 45 4.26 5.38 -5.53
CA PHE A 45 4.15 5.27 -6.98
C PHE A 45 2.95 4.39 -7.34
N VAL A 46 1.96 4.97 -8.01
CA VAL A 46 0.66 4.34 -8.26
C VAL A 46 0.56 3.95 -9.72
N ASP A 47 0.76 2.67 -9.98
CA ASP A 47 0.44 2.03 -11.27
C ASP A 47 -0.38 0.77 -10.98
N VAL A 48 -1.64 1.00 -10.61
CA VAL A 48 -2.56 -0.03 -10.11
C VAL A 48 -3.82 -0.07 -10.96
N PRO A 49 -4.20 -1.24 -11.51
CA PRO A 49 -5.47 -1.40 -12.21
C PRO A 49 -6.65 -1.61 -11.24
N GLY A 50 -6.39 -2.07 -10.01
CA GLY A 50 -7.38 -2.30 -8.96
C GLY A 50 -7.00 -3.43 -8.01
N PHE A 51 -7.97 -3.89 -7.22
CA PHE A 51 -7.82 -5.12 -6.43
C PHE A 51 -7.96 -6.35 -7.33
N LEU A 52 -7.16 -7.38 -7.06
CA LEU A 52 -7.20 -8.63 -7.81
C LEU A 52 -8.54 -9.34 -7.54
N PRO A 53 -9.41 -9.50 -8.55
CA PRO A 53 -10.64 -10.26 -8.37
C PRO A 53 -10.32 -11.76 -8.32
N GLY A 54 -11.16 -12.51 -7.61
CA GLY A 54 -11.06 -13.98 -7.60
C GLY A 54 -11.78 -14.57 -6.40
N THR A 55 -12.44 -15.70 -6.62
CA THR A 55 -13.17 -16.42 -5.57
C THR A 55 -12.27 -16.77 -4.39
N ASP A 56 -11.01 -17.12 -4.65
CA ASP A 56 -10.03 -17.38 -3.60
C ASP A 56 -9.68 -16.13 -2.79
N GLN A 57 -9.58 -14.96 -3.40
CA GLN A 57 -9.34 -13.68 -2.71
C GLN A 57 -10.55 -13.31 -1.84
N GLU A 58 -11.76 -13.50 -2.35
CA GLU A 58 -13.00 -13.25 -1.61
C GLU A 58 -13.12 -14.15 -0.37
N TYR A 59 -12.93 -15.47 -0.53
CA TYR A 59 -12.99 -16.41 0.60
C TYR A 59 -11.88 -16.18 1.62
N ASN A 60 -10.70 -15.74 1.19
CA ASN A 60 -9.60 -15.36 2.09
C ASN A 60 -9.75 -13.95 2.69
N GLY A 61 -10.85 -13.26 2.39
CA GLY A 61 -11.25 -12.01 3.03
C GLY A 61 -10.57 -10.76 2.47
N ILE A 62 -10.44 -10.64 1.14
CA ILE A 62 -9.89 -9.45 0.46
C ILE A 62 -10.56 -8.15 0.91
N ILE A 63 -11.86 -8.14 1.17
CA ILE A 63 -12.56 -6.93 1.64
C ILE A 63 -11.97 -6.44 2.97
N ARG A 64 -11.83 -7.32 3.96
CA ARG A 64 -11.30 -6.95 5.29
C ARG A 64 -9.79 -6.75 5.28
N ARG A 65 -9.04 -7.60 4.57
CA ARG A 65 -7.57 -7.53 4.53
C ARG A 65 -7.08 -6.39 3.64
N GLY A 66 -7.74 -6.16 2.50
CA GLY A 66 -7.52 -5.02 1.61
C GLY A 66 -7.88 -3.68 2.26
N ALA A 67 -8.97 -3.61 3.03
CA ALA A 67 -9.36 -2.40 3.76
C ALA A 67 -8.28 -1.91 4.75
N LYS A 68 -7.37 -2.79 5.21
CA LYS A 68 -6.24 -2.37 6.08
C LYS A 68 -5.30 -1.39 5.38
N LEU A 69 -5.12 -1.53 4.06
CA LEU A 69 -4.27 -0.61 3.29
C LEU A 69 -4.91 0.78 3.23
N ILE A 70 -6.20 0.83 2.92
CA ILE A 70 -6.98 2.07 2.89
C ILE A 70 -6.96 2.72 4.28
N PHE A 71 -7.17 1.93 5.33
CA PHE A 71 -7.11 2.40 6.71
C PHE A 71 -5.72 2.97 7.06
N ALA A 72 -4.64 2.28 6.68
CA ALA A 72 -3.27 2.75 6.95
C ALA A 72 -2.97 4.11 6.31
N TYR A 73 -3.39 4.32 5.05
CA TYR A 73 -3.22 5.61 4.38
C TYR A 73 -4.15 6.70 4.93
N ALA A 74 -5.36 6.34 5.38
CA ALA A 74 -6.30 7.29 5.97
C ALA A 74 -5.95 7.71 7.41
N GLU A 75 -5.33 6.82 8.18
CA GLU A 75 -4.86 7.08 9.55
C GLU A 75 -3.53 7.84 9.57
N ALA A 76 -2.68 7.65 8.56
CA ALA A 76 -1.34 8.24 8.54
C ALA A 76 -1.37 9.77 8.58
N THR A 77 -0.51 10.34 9.43
CA THR A 77 -0.37 11.77 9.66
C THR A 77 0.95 12.34 9.11
N VAL A 78 1.91 11.46 8.79
CA VAL A 78 3.14 11.83 8.08
C VAL A 78 2.87 12.38 6.68
N PRO A 79 3.79 13.16 6.08
CA PRO A 79 3.64 13.61 4.70
C PRO A 79 3.51 12.42 3.74
N LEU A 80 2.43 12.41 2.97
CA LEU A 80 2.15 11.45 1.91
C LEU A 80 2.27 12.14 0.55
N ILE A 81 3.16 11.65 -0.30
CA ILE A 81 3.36 12.16 -1.66
C ILE A 81 3.03 11.02 -2.62
N THR A 82 2.23 11.32 -3.65
CA THR A 82 1.79 10.33 -4.62
C THR A 82 2.17 10.75 -6.03
N VAL A 83 2.77 9.81 -6.78
CA VAL A 83 3.08 9.95 -8.20
C VAL A 83 2.30 8.86 -8.93
N ILE A 84 1.53 9.24 -9.94
CA ILE A 84 0.72 8.36 -10.79
C ILE A 84 1.41 8.26 -12.14
#